data_AF-A0A2N7KLK3-F1
#
_entry.id   AF-A0A2N7KLK3-F1
#
_cell.length_a   1.000
_cell.length_b   1.000
_cell.length_c   1.000
_cell.angle_alpha   90.00
_cell.angle_beta   90.00
_cell.angle_gamma   90.00
#
_symmetry.space_group_name_H-M   'P 1'
#
loop_
_entity.id
_entity.type
_entity.pdbx_description
1 polymer ?
#
loop_
_entity_poly.entity_id
_entity_poly.type
_entity_poly.pdbx_seq_one_letter_code
_entity_poly.pdbx_strand_id
1 'polypeptide(L)'
;MTKRISTNATLQALKPQGKEYSIPDKKVEGLNIRVRPTGTMTWIFRFQVGKKHEKISMGRYIKIKPERGMTLDQARKEAGRYRSWLENGKNPKVELDIEKRAQDEAKTFDDAFISFDEKRLSKQLRGDQSRIIYNRDIKPILGNIKLADLSIYDLNRVFDAKVDKDGKRMAGAIAACHKIINQVINHALALNMLETHPAPQLKAKDVGGGSKVTKRNLSFSELKILLTSIHSWRTDSSNICLMQFLLGCGQRISAVLEMRWSELDLKEKVWLLPASSEDRHTKSPESRKIPLSDYLLTLLNEQRTNVPSKWKLVWPQLTVDKVQEPAAVRALIKRNLPADFERFSPHDLRRTFISRCSEMGLDIVAIEKTVGHQLPGMLRVYNHHNYLDEQLSVLQAWGEKLQTLTIENVVPLSQPKLA
;
A
#
# COMPACT_ATOMS: atom_id res chain seq x y z
N MET A 1 -66.40 -25.51 -13.31
CA MET A 1 -65.09 -25.12 -13.86
C MET A 1 -64.15 -24.73 -12.72
N THR A 2 -62.98 -25.33 -12.61
CA THR A 2 -61.97 -24.97 -11.60
C THR A 2 -61.50 -23.54 -11.85
N LYS A 3 -61.62 -22.64 -10.86
CA LYS A 3 -61.18 -21.24 -10.96
C LYS A 3 -59.69 -21.20 -11.37
N ARG A 4 -59.34 -20.43 -12.40
CA ARG A 4 -57.95 -20.25 -12.88
C ARG A 4 -57.60 -18.78 -12.98
N ILE A 5 -56.33 -18.44 -12.78
CA ILE A 5 -55.83 -17.06 -12.93
C ILE A 5 -55.65 -16.78 -14.42
N SER A 6 -56.36 -15.78 -14.95
CA SER A 6 -56.18 -15.32 -16.33
C SER A 6 -55.58 -13.91 -16.37
N THR A 7 -56.06 -13.02 -15.50
CA THR A 7 -55.69 -11.60 -15.45
C THR A 7 -55.46 -11.11 -14.01
N ASN A 8 -54.91 -9.89 -13.87
CA ASN A 8 -54.78 -9.22 -12.57
C ASN A 8 -56.13 -9.02 -11.86
N ALA A 9 -57.23 -8.87 -12.61
CA ALA A 9 -58.57 -8.76 -12.04
C ALA A 9 -58.96 -10.05 -11.27
N THR A 10 -58.57 -11.22 -11.78
CA THR A 10 -58.81 -12.50 -11.09
C THR A 10 -58.08 -12.54 -9.74
N LEU A 11 -56.86 -11.99 -9.65
CA LEU A 11 -56.07 -11.93 -8.42
C LEU A 11 -56.69 -10.97 -7.39
N GLN A 12 -57.19 -9.82 -7.85
CA GLN A 12 -57.85 -8.85 -6.96
C GLN A 12 -59.13 -9.42 -6.34
N ALA A 13 -59.86 -10.26 -7.07
CA ALA A 13 -61.08 -10.91 -6.61
C ALA A 13 -60.86 -12.06 -5.58
N LEU A 14 -59.63 -12.45 -5.26
CA LEU A 14 -59.37 -13.58 -4.35
C LEU A 14 -59.53 -13.17 -2.88
N LYS A 15 -60.48 -13.76 -2.15
CA LYS A 15 -60.69 -13.46 -0.73
C LYS A 15 -60.03 -14.50 0.17
N PRO A 16 -59.51 -14.12 1.35
CA PRO A 16 -59.10 -15.10 2.36
C PRO A 16 -60.30 -16.00 2.74
N GLN A 17 -60.02 -17.25 3.05
CA GLN A 17 -61.01 -18.24 3.49
C GLN A 17 -60.54 -18.90 4.78
N GLY A 18 -61.40 -19.69 5.44
CA GLY A 18 -61.06 -20.39 6.70
C GLY A 18 -59.89 -21.36 6.61
N LYS A 19 -59.52 -21.81 5.40
CA LYS A 19 -58.35 -22.67 5.13
C LYS A 19 -57.52 -22.13 3.97
N GLU A 20 -56.23 -22.45 3.95
CA GLU A 20 -55.39 -22.12 2.80
C GLU A 20 -55.88 -22.83 1.52
N TYR A 21 -55.85 -22.10 0.41
CA TYR A 21 -56.18 -22.65 -0.90
C TYR A 21 -55.16 -22.17 -1.96
N SER A 22 -55.14 -22.83 -3.11
CA SER A 22 -54.28 -22.44 -4.22
C SER A 22 -55.04 -22.47 -5.53
N ILE A 23 -54.78 -21.48 -6.38
CA ILE A 23 -55.44 -21.34 -7.68
C ILE A 23 -54.37 -21.42 -8.77
N PRO A 24 -54.51 -22.31 -9.76
CA PRO A 24 -53.55 -22.45 -10.85
C PRO A 24 -53.67 -21.31 -11.87
N ASP A 25 -52.56 -20.95 -12.50
CA ASP A 25 -52.54 -20.06 -13.65
C ASP A 25 -53.08 -20.75 -14.90
N LYS A 26 -53.75 -19.98 -15.77
CA LYS A 26 -54.30 -20.50 -17.03
C LYS A 26 -53.22 -20.72 -18.10
N LYS A 27 -52.13 -19.93 -18.08
CA LYS A 27 -51.11 -19.92 -19.15
C LYS A 27 -49.89 -20.78 -18.82
N VAL A 28 -49.41 -20.73 -17.59
CA VAL A 28 -48.20 -21.44 -17.17
C VAL A 28 -48.57 -22.60 -16.25
N GLU A 29 -48.44 -23.83 -16.74
CA GLU A 29 -48.68 -25.02 -15.93
C GLU A 29 -47.64 -25.13 -14.81
N GLY A 30 -48.10 -25.54 -13.63
CA GLY A 30 -47.33 -25.56 -12.39
C GLY A 30 -47.38 -24.24 -11.60
N LEU A 31 -47.61 -23.09 -12.24
CA LEU A 31 -47.76 -21.81 -11.55
C LEU A 31 -49.11 -21.74 -10.82
N ASN A 32 -49.08 -21.39 -9.54
CA ASN A 32 -50.26 -21.19 -8.70
C ASN A 32 -50.08 -19.97 -7.80
N ILE A 33 -51.18 -19.33 -7.40
CA ILE A 33 -51.19 -18.41 -6.26
C ILE A 33 -51.75 -19.14 -5.03
N ARG A 34 -51.02 -19.13 -3.93
CA ARG A 34 -51.49 -19.60 -2.63
C ARG A 34 -52.06 -18.43 -1.84
N VAL A 35 -53.25 -18.60 -1.28
CA VAL A 35 -53.92 -17.63 -0.41
C VAL A 35 -54.08 -18.26 0.98
N ARG A 36 -53.54 -17.61 2.00
CA ARG A 36 -53.70 -18.02 3.41
C ARG A 36 -54.94 -17.38 4.05
N PRO A 37 -55.47 -17.92 5.16
CA PRO A 37 -56.55 -17.29 5.93
C PRO A 37 -56.23 -15.85 6.38
N THR A 38 -54.95 -15.55 6.61
CA THR A 38 -54.45 -14.20 6.92
C THR A 38 -54.49 -13.21 5.75
N GLY A 39 -54.86 -13.68 4.55
CA GLY A 39 -54.87 -12.89 3.32
C GLY A 39 -53.52 -12.70 2.64
N THR A 40 -52.44 -13.28 3.19
CA THR A 40 -51.15 -13.31 2.48
C THR A 40 -51.26 -14.15 1.21
N MET A 41 -50.93 -13.54 0.07
CA MET A 41 -50.89 -14.18 -1.24
C MET A 41 -49.44 -14.41 -1.66
N THR A 42 -49.11 -15.65 -2.05
CA THR A 42 -47.74 -16.02 -2.44
C THR A 42 -47.77 -16.85 -3.71
N TRP A 43 -46.96 -16.48 -4.68
CA TRP A 43 -46.74 -17.28 -5.88
C TRP A 43 -45.97 -18.55 -5.52
N ILE A 44 -46.52 -19.68 -5.93
CA ILE A 44 -45.89 -20.98 -5.78
C ILE A 44 -45.82 -21.66 -7.14
N PHE A 45 -44.71 -22.33 -7.41
CA PHE A 45 -44.57 -23.21 -8.55
C PHE A 45 -44.63 -24.65 -8.03
N ARG A 46 -45.59 -25.43 -8.50
CA ARG A 46 -45.80 -26.84 -8.16
C ARG A 46 -45.34 -27.70 -9.32
N PHE A 47 -44.56 -28.72 -9.04
CA PHE A 47 -44.01 -29.61 -10.06
C PHE A 47 -43.80 -31.01 -9.48
N GLN A 48 -43.50 -31.96 -10.36
CA GLN A 48 -43.22 -33.34 -9.99
C GLN A 48 -41.86 -33.74 -10.56
N VAL A 49 -41.03 -34.36 -9.73
CA VAL A 49 -39.77 -34.97 -10.15
C VAL A 49 -39.80 -36.43 -9.71
N GLY A 50 -39.77 -37.35 -10.67
CA GLY A 50 -40.02 -38.77 -10.42
C GLY A 50 -41.40 -38.99 -9.79
N LYS A 51 -41.44 -39.59 -8.59
CA LYS A 51 -42.68 -39.86 -7.83
C LYS A 51 -43.00 -38.80 -6.76
N LYS A 52 -42.18 -37.75 -6.61
CA LYS A 52 -42.34 -36.75 -5.54
C LYS A 52 -42.97 -35.47 -6.09
N HIS A 53 -44.04 -35.02 -5.44
CA HIS A 53 -44.63 -33.70 -5.68
C HIS A 53 -43.91 -32.65 -4.84
N GLU A 54 -43.41 -31.61 -5.49
CA GLU A 54 -42.65 -30.55 -4.87
C GLU A 54 -43.24 -29.17 -5.18
N LYS A 55 -42.81 -28.18 -4.39
CA LYS A 55 -43.20 -26.78 -4.59
C LYS A 55 -42.07 -25.81 -4.25
N ILE A 56 -41.99 -24.72 -5.00
CA ILE A 56 -41.11 -23.56 -4.75
C ILE A 56 -41.99 -22.34 -4.45
N SER A 57 -41.65 -21.56 -3.43
CA SER A 57 -42.29 -20.26 -3.17
C SER A 57 -41.41 -19.18 -3.81
N MET A 58 -41.98 -18.36 -4.69
CA MET A 58 -41.22 -17.37 -5.47
C MET A 58 -41.27 -15.99 -4.83
N GLY A 59 -42.47 -15.47 -4.57
CA GLY A 59 -42.64 -14.12 -4.05
C GLY A 59 -44.07 -13.82 -3.62
N ARG A 60 -44.25 -12.79 -2.79
CA ARG A 60 -45.58 -12.35 -2.35
C ARG A 60 -46.23 -11.49 -3.43
N TYR A 61 -47.53 -11.69 -3.64
CA TYR A 61 -48.36 -10.75 -4.41
C TYR A 61 -49.01 -9.76 -3.44
N ILE A 62 -48.84 -8.46 -3.69
CA ILE A 62 -49.38 -7.40 -2.84
C ILE A 62 -50.54 -6.73 -3.57
N LYS A 63 -51.77 -6.95 -3.11
CA LYS A 63 -52.98 -6.45 -3.79
C LYS A 63 -53.03 -4.93 -3.96
N ILE A 64 -52.69 -4.20 -2.90
CA ILE A 64 -52.81 -2.72 -2.84
C ILE A 64 -51.75 -2.05 -3.74
N LYS A 65 -50.58 -2.69 -3.87
CA LYS A 65 -49.42 -2.20 -4.62
C LYS A 65 -48.69 -3.38 -5.30
N PRO A 66 -49.22 -3.93 -6.40
CA PRO A 66 -48.65 -5.10 -7.07
C PRO A 66 -47.17 -4.93 -7.43
N GLU A 67 -46.74 -3.71 -7.75
CA GLU A 67 -45.36 -3.33 -8.07
C GLU A 67 -44.38 -3.47 -6.91
N ARG A 68 -44.87 -3.45 -5.66
CA ARG A 68 -44.05 -3.71 -4.46
C ARG A 68 -43.93 -5.21 -4.12
N GLY A 69 -44.69 -6.06 -4.83
CA GLY A 69 -44.61 -7.50 -4.74
C GLY A 69 -44.18 -8.11 -6.07
N MET A 70 -44.21 -9.44 -6.14
CA MET A 70 -44.00 -10.14 -7.39
C MET A 70 -45.30 -10.08 -8.23
N THR A 71 -45.21 -9.42 -9.38
CA THR A 71 -46.35 -9.25 -10.30
C THR A 71 -46.70 -10.57 -11.00
N LEU A 72 -47.89 -10.65 -11.61
CA LEU A 72 -48.31 -11.83 -12.39
C LEU A 72 -47.33 -12.10 -13.55
N ASP A 73 -46.84 -11.06 -14.20
CA ASP A 73 -45.91 -11.19 -15.33
C ASP A 73 -44.55 -11.74 -14.88
N GLN A 74 -43.99 -11.18 -13.80
CA GLN A 74 -42.77 -11.68 -13.17
C GLN A 74 -42.93 -13.14 -12.73
N ALA A 75 -44.07 -13.49 -12.12
CA ALA A 75 -44.35 -14.86 -11.68
C ALA A 75 -44.44 -15.84 -12.85
N ARG A 76 -45.01 -15.43 -14.00
CA ARG A 76 -45.04 -16.24 -15.22
C ARG A 76 -43.66 -16.41 -15.84
N LYS A 77 -42.85 -15.35 -15.89
CA LYS A 77 -41.46 -15.42 -16.38
C LYS A 77 -40.61 -16.38 -15.54
N GLU A 78 -40.70 -16.25 -14.21
CA GLU A 78 -39.96 -17.10 -13.27
C GLU A 78 -40.42 -18.57 -13.32
N ALA A 79 -41.74 -18.81 -13.40
CA ALA A 79 -42.27 -20.15 -13.58
C ALA A 79 -41.89 -20.77 -14.94
N GLY A 80 -41.77 -19.95 -16.00
CA GLY A 80 -41.24 -20.36 -17.30
C GLY A 80 -39.78 -20.84 -17.21
N ARG A 81 -38.96 -20.14 -16.42
CA ARG A 81 -37.57 -20.56 -16.13
C ARG A 81 -37.53 -21.94 -15.47
N TYR A 82 -38.38 -22.18 -14.46
CA TYR A 82 -38.44 -23.47 -13.78
C TYR A 82 -38.98 -24.60 -14.66
N ARG A 83 -39.92 -24.31 -15.58
CA ARG A 83 -40.36 -25.27 -16.61
C ARG A 83 -39.23 -25.66 -17.54
N SER A 84 -38.47 -24.68 -18.02
CA SER A 84 -37.33 -24.95 -18.90
C SER A 84 -36.32 -25.90 -18.25
N TRP A 85 -36.06 -25.77 -16.96
CA TRP A 85 -35.24 -26.75 -16.23
C TRP A 85 -35.85 -28.14 -16.20
N LEU A 86 -37.15 -28.26 -15.93
CA LEU A 86 -37.83 -29.57 -15.92
C LEU A 86 -37.83 -30.24 -17.30
N GLU A 87 -38.04 -29.47 -18.37
CA GLU A 87 -37.99 -29.93 -19.76
C GLU A 87 -36.59 -30.45 -20.13
N ASN A 88 -35.55 -29.90 -19.51
CA ASN A 88 -34.16 -30.35 -19.61
C ASN A 88 -33.77 -31.42 -18.57
N GLY A 89 -34.73 -32.02 -17.87
CA GLY A 89 -34.49 -33.08 -16.88
C GLY A 89 -33.84 -32.62 -15.56
N LYS A 90 -33.76 -31.31 -15.30
CA LYS A 90 -33.17 -30.73 -14.09
C LYS A 90 -34.24 -30.45 -13.02
N ASN A 91 -33.90 -30.60 -11.74
CA ASN A 91 -34.79 -30.27 -10.62
C ASN A 91 -34.67 -28.77 -10.26
N PRO A 92 -35.72 -27.95 -10.41
CA PRO A 92 -35.67 -26.51 -10.12
C PRO A 92 -35.22 -26.15 -8.70
N LYS A 93 -35.48 -26.99 -7.68
CA LYS A 93 -34.99 -26.71 -6.32
C LYS A 93 -33.49 -26.88 -6.20
N VAL A 94 -32.93 -27.87 -6.91
CA VAL A 94 -31.48 -28.12 -6.90
C VAL A 94 -30.77 -26.99 -7.66
N GLU A 95 -31.29 -26.59 -8.83
CA GLU A 95 -30.72 -25.46 -9.58
C GLU A 95 -30.80 -24.14 -8.80
N LEU A 96 -31.92 -23.86 -8.09
CA LEU A 96 -32.00 -22.70 -7.20
C LEU A 96 -31.02 -22.77 -6.02
N ASP A 97 -30.77 -23.96 -5.48
CA ASP A 97 -29.79 -24.16 -4.41
C ASP A 97 -28.35 -23.97 -4.94
N ILE A 98 -28.07 -24.41 -6.17
CA ILE A 98 -26.81 -24.15 -6.88
C ILE A 98 -26.63 -22.65 -7.13
N GLU A 99 -27.66 -21.96 -7.65
CA GLU A 99 -27.64 -20.50 -7.85
C GLU A 99 -27.38 -19.75 -6.54
N LYS A 100 -28.06 -20.15 -5.46
CA LYS A 100 -27.87 -19.55 -4.13
C LYS A 100 -26.48 -19.82 -3.55
N ARG A 101 -26.00 -21.06 -3.62
CA ARG A 101 -24.65 -21.41 -3.17
C ARG A 101 -23.59 -20.67 -3.99
N ALA A 102 -23.73 -20.57 -5.31
CA ALA A 102 -22.85 -19.77 -6.14
C ALA A 102 -22.89 -18.27 -5.77
N GLN A 103 -24.04 -17.76 -5.33
CA GLN A 103 -24.20 -16.38 -4.88
C GLN A 103 -23.61 -16.13 -3.48
N ASP A 104 -23.70 -17.11 -2.57
CA ASP A 104 -23.16 -17.08 -1.20
C ASP A 104 -21.65 -17.42 -1.15
N GLU A 105 -21.15 -18.20 -2.13
CA GLU A 105 -19.73 -18.50 -2.33
C GLU A 105 -18.99 -17.40 -3.12
N ALA A 106 -19.69 -16.41 -3.64
CA ALA A 106 -19.10 -15.32 -4.43
C ALA A 106 -18.26 -14.39 -3.54
N LYS A 107 -17.00 -14.76 -3.36
CA LYS A 107 -16.03 -13.96 -2.60
C LYS A 107 -15.83 -12.61 -3.28
N THR A 108 -15.96 -11.56 -2.49
CA THR A 108 -15.66 -10.18 -2.90
C THR A 108 -14.16 -9.93 -2.90
N PHE A 109 -13.75 -8.77 -3.43
CA PHE A 109 -12.37 -8.32 -3.31
C PHE A 109 -11.97 -8.12 -1.84
N ASP A 110 -12.89 -7.68 -0.98
CA ASP A 110 -12.63 -7.52 0.46
C ASP A 110 -12.43 -8.88 1.14
N ASP A 111 -13.21 -9.90 0.78
CA ASP A 111 -12.99 -11.26 1.30
C ASP A 111 -11.62 -11.82 0.88
N ALA A 112 -11.19 -11.54 -0.35
CA ALA A 112 -9.85 -11.87 -0.82
C ALA A 112 -8.77 -11.13 -0.04
N PHE A 113 -8.97 -9.84 0.23
CA PHE A 113 -8.04 -9.04 1.01
C PHE A 113 -7.94 -9.54 2.45
N ILE A 114 -9.07 -9.81 3.14
CA ILE A 114 -9.08 -10.32 4.51
C ILE A 114 -8.31 -11.65 4.57
N SER A 115 -8.58 -12.57 3.64
CA SER A 115 -7.83 -13.83 3.58
C SER A 115 -6.34 -13.63 3.32
N PHE A 116 -5.99 -12.68 2.44
CA PHE A 116 -4.59 -12.32 2.18
C PHE A 116 -3.93 -11.69 3.43
N ASP A 117 -4.68 -10.88 4.17
CA ASP A 117 -4.19 -10.17 5.34
C ASP A 117 -3.81 -11.15 6.44
N GLU A 118 -4.75 -12.02 6.80
CA GLU A 118 -4.57 -13.06 7.81
C GLU A 118 -3.40 -13.99 7.48
N LYS A 119 -3.33 -14.49 6.24
CA LYS A 119 -2.40 -15.56 5.86
C LYS A 119 -1.01 -15.08 5.48
N ARG A 120 -0.88 -13.86 4.94
CA ARG A 120 0.35 -13.37 4.29
C ARG A 120 0.74 -11.96 4.71
N LEU A 121 -0.16 -10.98 4.65
CA LEU A 121 0.21 -9.57 4.86
C LEU A 121 0.62 -9.30 6.32
N SER A 122 -0.05 -9.96 7.28
CA SER A 122 0.26 -9.90 8.71
C SER A 122 1.70 -10.27 9.05
N LYS A 123 2.34 -11.08 8.20
CA LYS A 123 3.73 -11.54 8.35
C LYS A 123 4.73 -10.66 7.62
N GLN A 124 4.29 -9.61 6.93
CA GLN A 124 5.18 -8.70 6.20
C GLN A 124 5.57 -7.51 7.07
N LEU A 125 6.86 -7.17 7.06
CA LEU A 125 7.45 -5.97 7.71
C LEU A 125 6.73 -4.64 7.39
N ARG A 126 5.93 -4.57 6.32
CA ARG A 126 5.15 -3.39 5.92
C ARG A 126 3.67 -3.68 5.74
N GLY A 127 3.15 -4.64 6.49
CA GLY A 127 1.73 -5.00 6.48
C GLY A 127 0.84 -3.82 6.81
N ASP A 128 1.13 -3.08 7.88
CA ASP A 128 0.32 -1.94 8.34
C ASP A 128 0.21 -0.82 7.31
N GLN A 129 1.33 -0.44 6.69
CA GLN A 129 1.32 0.56 5.62
C GLN A 129 0.42 0.11 4.44
N SER A 130 0.43 -1.18 4.14
CA SER A 130 -0.40 -1.75 3.08
C SER A 130 -1.87 -1.78 3.46
N ARG A 131 -2.21 -2.07 4.73
CA ARG A 131 -3.59 -1.98 5.26
C ARG A 131 -4.14 -0.56 5.21
N ILE A 132 -3.33 0.44 5.57
CA ILE A 132 -3.72 1.86 5.49
C ILE A 132 -4.05 2.24 4.05
N ILE A 133 -3.18 1.88 3.10
CA ILE A 133 -3.40 2.16 1.66
C ILE A 133 -4.64 1.41 1.17
N TYR A 134 -4.80 0.13 1.54
CA TYR A 134 -5.96 -0.65 1.15
C TYR A 134 -7.27 -0.01 1.63
N ASN A 135 -7.40 0.27 2.93
CA ASN A 135 -8.62 0.82 3.51
C ASN A 135 -8.95 2.22 2.97
N ARG A 136 -7.93 3.06 2.74
CA ARG A 136 -8.11 4.43 2.26
C ARG A 136 -8.37 4.50 0.76
N ASP A 137 -7.64 3.72 -0.04
CA ASP A 137 -7.51 3.94 -1.48
C ASP A 137 -8.15 2.85 -2.34
N ILE A 138 -8.20 1.60 -1.86
CA ILE A 138 -8.60 0.43 -2.68
C ILE A 138 -10.00 -0.05 -2.28
N LYS A 139 -10.22 -0.31 -0.98
CA LYS A 139 -11.47 -0.83 -0.42
C LYS A 139 -12.70 -0.02 -0.84
N PRO A 140 -12.70 1.32 -0.85
CA PRO A 140 -13.88 2.10 -1.22
C PRO A 140 -14.36 1.87 -2.66
N ILE A 141 -13.46 1.41 -3.55
CA ILE A 141 -13.75 1.21 -4.98
C ILE A 141 -13.93 -0.26 -5.29
N LEU A 142 -13.02 -1.13 -4.82
CA LEU A 142 -13.00 -2.55 -5.17
C LEU A 142 -13.67 -3.46 -4.13
N GLY A 143 -13.75 -3.05 -2.86
CA GLY A 143 -14.03 -3.96 -1.75
C GLY A 143 -15.30 -4.80 -1.93
N ASN A 144 -16.38 -4.16 -2.39
CA ASN A 144 -17.68 -4.83 -2.58
C ASN A 144 -17.84 -5.52 -3.95
N ILE A 145 -16.86 -5.40 -4.84
CA ILE A 145 -16.91 -6.03 -6.17
C ILE A 145 -16.66 -7.52 -5.99
N LYS A 146 -17.53 -8.35 -6.56
CA LYS A 146 -17.33 -9.81 -6.60
C LYS A 146 -16.11 -10.13 -7.46
N LEU A 147 -15.29 -11.07 -7.04
CA LEU A 147 -14.10 -11.45 -7.81
C LEU A 147 -14.43 -11.88 -9.25
N ALA A 148 -15.55 -12.58 -9.44
CA ALA A 148 -16.02 -13.00 -10.76
C ALA A 148 -16.37 -11.82 -11.70
N ASP A 149 -16.76 -10.67 -11.13
CA ASP A 149 -17.13 -9.47 -11.87
C ASP A 149 -15.98 -8.45 -11.96
N LEU A 150 -14.83 -8.75 -11.33
CA LEU A 150 -13.69 -7.83 -11.26
C LEU A 150 -13.10 -7.60 -12.65
N SER A 151 -13.13 -6.35 -13.11
CA SER A 151 -12.65 -5.97 -14.45
C SER A 151 -11.45 -5.04 -14.40
N ILE A 152 -10.75 -4.89 -15.54
CA ILE A 152 -9.68 -3.88 -15.70
C ILE A 152 -10.20 -2.46 -15.49
N TYR A 153 -11.47 -2.20 -15.81
CA TYR A 153 -12.10 -0.90 -15.60
C TYR A 153 -12.16 -0.54 -14.12
N ASP A 154 -12.51 -1.51 -13.25
CA ASP A 154 -12.54 -1.29 -11.80
C ASP A 154 -11.16 -0.98 -11.24
N LEU A 155 -10.13 -1.68 -11.73
CA LEU A 155 -8.74 -1.40 -11.34
C LEU A 155 -8.33 0.02 -11.73
N ASN A 156 -8.68 0.45 -12.95
CA ASN A 156 -8.38 1.79 -13.43
C ASN A 156 -9.05 2.88 -12.59
N ARG A 157 -10.27 2.66 -12.08
CA ARG A 157 -10.93 3.61 -11.17
C ARG A 157 -10.11 3.90 -9.91
N VAL A 158 -9.40 2.90 -9.37
CA VAL A 158 -8.49 3.11 -8.23
C VAL A 158 -7.32 4.02 -8.62
N PHE A 159 -6.77 3.82 -9.81
CA PHE A 159 -5.62 4.59 -10.28
C PHE A 159 -6.00 6.01 -10.70
N ASP A 160 -7.17 6.18 -11.31
CA ASP A 160 -7.71 7.48 -11.71
C ASP A 160 -8.07 8.35 -10.50
N ALA A 161 -8.42 7.73 -9.36
CA ALA A 161 -8.56 8.43 -8.08
C ALA A 161 -7.22 8.97 -7.51
N LYS A 162 -6.08 8.67 -8.16
CA LYS A 162 -4.73 9.15 -7.80
C LYS A 162 -4.18 10.14 -8.83
N VAL A 163 -5.06 10.89 -9.46
CA VAL A 163 -4.75 12.02 -10.32
C VAL A 163 -5.05 13.30 -9.53
N ASP A 164 -4.10 14.25 -9.53
CA ASP A 164 -4.32 15.54 -8.89
C ASP A 164 -5.19 16.48 -9.74
N LYS A 165 -5.47 17.67 -9.21
CA LYS A 165 -6.35 18.66 -9.86
C LYS A 165 -5.82 19.15 -11.22
N ASP A 166 -4.51 19.02 -11.44
CA ASP A 166 -3.84 19.46 -12.66
C ASP A 166 -3.70 18.31 -13.69
N GLY A 167 -4.37 17.18 -13.44
CA GLY A 167 -4.33 16.00 -14.31
C GLY A 167 -3.04 15.18 -14.16
N LYS A 168 -2.19 15.48 -13.17
CA LYS A 168 -0.92 14.79 -12.98
C LYS A 168 -1.11 13.54 -12.12
N ARG A 169 -0.65 12.42 -12.67
CA ARG A 169 -0.74 11.11 -12.03
C ARG A 169 0.27 10.99 -10.88
N MET A 170 -0.21 10.59 -9.70
CA MET A 170 0.63 10.34 -8.53
C MET A 170 1.31 8.95 -8.63
N ALA A 171 2.33 8.85 -9.49
CA ALA A 171 3.01 7.59 -9.84
C ALA A 171 3.34 6.68 -8.65
N GLY A 172 3.84 7.25 -7.54
CA GLY A 172 4.18 6.49 -6.34
C GLY A 172 2.95 5.90 -5.61
N ALA A 173 1.85 6.65 -5.53
CA ALA A 173 0.61 6.18 -4.93
C ALA A 173 -0.06 5.12 -5.82
N ILE A 174 -0.06 5.34 -7.14
CA ILE A 174 -0.55 4.37 -8.13
C ILE A 174 0.24 3.06 -8.03
N ALA A 175 1.58 3.13 -7.98
CA ALA A 175 2.42 1.94 -7.86
C ALA A 175 2.17 1.17 -6.55
N ALA A 176 1.90 1.87 -5.44
CA ALA A 176 1.56 1.23 -4.18
C ALA A 176 0.20 0.53 -4.24
N CYS A 177 -0.83 1.19 -4.80
CA CYS A 177 -2.15 0.58 -4.99
C CYS A 177 -2.08 -0.63 -5.94
N HIS A 178 -1.39 -0.48 -7.08
CA HIS A 178 -1.18 -1.54 -8.06
C HIS A 178 -0.50 -2.76 -7.45
N LYS A 179 0.54 -2.56 -6.63
CA LYS A 179 1.21 -3.65 -5.91
C LYS A 179 0.24 -4.41 -5.00
N ILE A 180 -0.52 -3.71 -4.17
CA ILE A 180 -1.45 -4.33 -3.21
C ILE A 180 -2.56 -5.08 -3.95
N ILE A 181 -3.16 -4.45 -4.98
CA ILE A 181 -4.18 -5.07 -5.83
C ILE A 181 -3.67 -6.40 -6.41
N ASN A 182 -2.47 -6.41 -7.00
CA ASN A 182 -1.90 -7.63 -7.57
C ASN A 182 -1.59 -8.69 -6.51
N GLN A 183 -1.17 -8.30 -5.30
CA GLN A 183 -0.95 -9.26 -4.22
C GLN A 183 -2.27 -9.95 -3.81
N VAL A 184 -3.37 -9.20 -3.73
CA VAL A 184 -4.70 -9.74 -3.43
C VAL A 184 -5.19 -10.64 -4.56
N ILE A 185 -5.07 -10.21 -5.82
CA ILE A 185 -5.49 -11.01 -6.98
C ILE A 185 -4.69 -12.31 -7.07
N ASN A 186 -3.36 -12.26 -6.91
CA ASN A 186 -2.51 -13.45 -6.93
C ASN A 186 -2.80 -14.39 -5.76
N HIS A 187 -3.18 -13.84 -4.60
CA HIS A 187 -3.65 -14.65 -3.47
C HIS A 187 -4.99 -15.32 -3.77
N ALA A 188 -5.94 -14.59 -4.37
CA ALA A 188 -7.23 -15.12 -4.79
C ALA A 188 -7.08 -16.24 -5.83
N LEU A 189 -6.23 -16.05 -6.85
CA LEU A 189 -5.90 -17.08 -7.85
C LEU A 189 -5.31 -18.34 -7.20
N ALA A 190 -4.35 -18.18 -6.28
CA ALA A 190 -3.72 -19.31 -5.60
C ALA A 190 -4.70 -20.12 -4.71
N LEU A 191 -5.84 -19.53 -4.34
CA LEU A 191 -6.90 -20.17 -3.56
C LEU A 191 -8.12 -20.53 -4.42
N ASN A 192 -8.02 -20.45 -5.76
CA ASN A 192 -9.12 -20.66 -6.70
C ASN A 192 -10.37 -19.82 -6.37
N MET A 193 -10.18 -18.63 -5.81
CA MET A 193 -11.26 -17.65 -5.56
C MET A 193 -11.57 -16.79 -6.79
N LEU A 194 -10.62 -16.77 -7.73
CA LEU A 194 -10.69 -16.10 -9.01
C LEU A 194 -10.07 -17.06 -10.04
N GLU A 195 -10.67 -17.18 -11.21
CA GLU A 195 -10.17 -18.09 -12.25
C GLU A 195 -9.03 -17.46 -13.06
N THR A 196 -9.18 -16.18 -13.44
CA THR A 196 -8.23 -15.48 -14.29
C THR A 196 -7.98 -14.06 -13.80
N HIS A 197 -6.76 -13.57 -14.02
CA HIS A 197 -6.44 -12.18 -13.71
C HIS A 197 -7.09 -11.26 -14.76
N PRO A 198 -7.83 -10.19 -14.37
CA PRO A 198 -8.48 -9.30 -15.34
C PRO A 198 -7.55 -8.36 -16.12
N ALA A 199 -6.27 -8.28 -15.74
CA ALA A 199 -5.31 -7.30 -16.27
C ALA A 199 -3.85 -7.74 -16.05
N PRO A 200 -3.44 -8.97 -16.44
CA PRO A 200 -2.13 -9.54 -16.09
C PRO A 200 -0.95 -8.76 -16.69
N GLN A 201 -1.18 -8.03 -17.78
CA GLN A 201 -0.17 -7.24 -18.48
C GLN A 201 -0.09 -5.79 -18.01
N LEU A 202 -1.04 -5.33 -17.18
CA LEU A 202 -1.09 -3.94 -16.73
C LEU A 202 0.04 -3.71 -15.71
N LYS A 203 1.04 -2.89 -16.06
CA LYS A 203 2.13 -2.54 -15.14
C LYS A 203 1.86 -1.18 -14.50
N ALA A 204 2.36 -0.98 -13.29
CA ALA A 204 2.24 0.30 -12.59
C ALA A 204 2.74 1.50 -13.41
N LYS A 205 3.76 1.29 -14.27
CA LYS A 205 4.30 2.34 -15.15
C LYS A 205 3.34 2.73 -16.28
N ASP A 206 2.54 1.78 -16.77
CA ASP A 206 1.61 2.00 -17.89
C ASP A 206 0.45 2.90 -17.43
N VAL A 207 0.13 2.83 -16.13
CA VAL A 207 -0.93 3.64 -15.52
C VAL A 207 -0.40 4.88 -14.81
N GLY A 208 0.77 4.81 -14.19
CA GLY A 208 1.34 5.89 -13.37
C GLY A 208 2.34 6.80 -14.09
N GLY A 209 2.73 6.49 -15.33
CA GLY A 209 3.70 7.26 -16.11
C GLY A 209 5.17 7.07 -15.68
N GLY A 210 5.46 6.10 -14.79
CA GLY A 210 6.77 5.89 -14.19
C GLY A 210 7.17 7.01 -13.22
N SER A 211 7.69 6.65 -12.05
CA SER A 211 8.21 7.67 -11.13
C SER A 211 9.44 8.34 -11.76
N LYS A 212 9.41 9.67 -11.95
CA LYS A 212 10.61 10.43 -12.35
C LYS A 212 11.71 10.19 -11.32
N VAL A 213 12.78 9.52 -11.72
CA VAL A 213 13.97 9.36 -10.90
C VAL A 213 14.65 10.72 -10.84
N THR A 214 14.59 11.40 -9.70
CA THR A 214 15.28 12.68 -9.53
C THR A 214 16.79 12.42 -9.54
N LYS A 215 17.56 13.25 -10.25
CA LYS A 215 19.04 13.18 -10.29
C LYS A 215 19.71 14.21 -9.36
N ARG A 216 18.90 14.90 -8.54
CA ARG A 216 19.34 15.98 -7.66
C ARG A 216 20.44 15.50 -6.70
N ASN A 217 21.55 16.22 -6.73
CA ASN A 217 22.65 16.17 -5.77
C ASN A 217 23.23 17.60 -5.71
N LEU A 218 23.76 17.99 -4.55
CA LEU A 218 24.25 19.35 -4.32
C LEU A 218 25.69 19.47 -4.84
N SER A 219 25.98 20.57 -5.51
CA SER A 219 27.35 20.97 -5.87
C SER A 219 28.13 21.44 -4.64
N PHE A 220 29.46 21.53 -4.74
CA PHE A 220 30.28 22.10 -3.67
C PHE A 220 29.89 23.55 -3.30
N SER A 221 29.51 24.37 -4.30
CA SER A 221 29.03 25.73 -4.05
C SER A 221 27.72 25.76 -3.27
N GLU A 222 26.79 24.88 -3.62
CA GLU A 222 25.52 24.72 -2.88
C GLU A 222 25.73 24.18 -1.47
N LEU A 223 26.68 23.25 -1.31
CA LEU A 223 27.07 22.74 0.01
C LEU A 223 27.67 23.82 0.90
N LYS A 224 28.52 24.69 0.34
CA LYS A 224 29.05 25.84 1.06
C LYS A 224 27.91 26.72 1.57
N ILE A 225 26.98 27.10 0.69
CA ILE A 225 25.80 27.92 1.07
C ILE A 225 24.94 27.21 2.13
N LEU A 226 24.71 25.90 1.97
CA LEU A 226 23.93 25.12 2.93
C LEU A 226 24.60 25.11 4.31
N LEU A 227 25.89 24.76 4.38
CA LEU A 227 26.64 24.62 5.62
C LEU A 227 26.82 25.95 6.36
N THR A 228 27.01 27.06 5.65
CA THR A 228 27.11 28.38 6.28
C THR A 228 25.74 28.87 6.78
N SER A 229 24.67 28.63 6.01
CA SER A 229 23.32 29.08 6.38
C SER A 229 22.63 28.21 7.43
N ILE A 230 23.04 26.94 7.61
CA ILE A 230 22.29 25.98 8.43
C ILE A 230 22.17 26.42 9.88
N HIS A 231 23.20 27.06 10.44
CA HIS A 231 23.19 27.57 11.81
C HIS A 231 22.17 28.70 12.04
N SER A 232 21.66 29.32 10.97
CA SER A 232 20.58 30.34 11.03
C SER A 232 19.17 29.76 10.89
N TRP A 233 19.04 28.45 10.66
CA TRP A 233 17.74 27.82 10.45
C TRP A 233 16.87 27.92 11.71
N ARG A 234 15.57 28.17 11.53
CA ARG A 234 14.58 28.21 12.61
C ARG A 234 14.31 26.79 13.10
N THR A 235 15.19 26.25 13.95
CA THR A 235 15.09 24.92 14.56
C THR A 235 16.05 24.83 15.76
N ASP A 236 15.92 23.78 16.56
CA ASP A 236 16.83 23.45 17.65
C ASP A 236 18.20 22.92 17.15
N SER A 237 19.24 23.04 18.00
CA SER A 237 20.60 22.58 17.70
C SER A 237 20.68 21.09 17.35
N SER A 238 19.81 20.25 17.91
CA SER A 238 19.78 18.82 17.60
C SER A 238 19.38 18.56 16.14
N ASN A 239 18.42 19.31 15.60
CA ASN A 239 18.08 19.24 14.18
C ASN A 239 19.16 19.83 13.25
N ILE A 240 19.96 20.79 13.71
CA ILE A 240 21.15 21.26 12.98
C ILE A 240 22.19 20.13 12.88
N CYS A 241 22.54 19.54 14.01
CA CYS A 241 23.45 18.38 14.09
C CYS A 241 22.95 17.22 13.21
N LEU A 242 21.64 16.92 13.24
CA LEU A 242 21.03 15.86 12.41
C LEU A 242 21.27 16.10 10.90
N MET A 243 21.07 17.33 10.44
CA MET A 243 21.23 17.66 9.02
C MET A 243 22.69 17.53 8.57
N GLN A 244 23.62 18.01 9.38
CA GLN A 244 25.06 17.85 9.15
C GLN A 244 25.46 16.36 9.19
N PHE A 245 24.93 15.59 10.12
CA PHE A 245 25.17 14.16 10.23
C PHE A 245 24.63 13.39 9.02
N LEU A 246 23.40 13.69 8.56
CA LEU A 246 22.81 13.10 7.35
C LEU A 246 23.66 13.33 6.10
N LEU A 247 24.26 14.51 5.98
CA LEU A 247 25.18 14.85 4.90
C LEU A 247 26.54 14.14 5.06
N GLY A 248 27.06 14.06 6.29
CA GLY A 248 28.38 13.50 6.59
C GLY A 248 28.45 11.97 6.54
N CYS A 249 27.38 11.25 6.90
CA CYS A 249 27.45 9.80 7.08
C CYS A 249 27.09 8.98 5.83
N GLY A 250 26.47 9.58 4.82
CA GLY A 250 26.02 8.89 3.61
C GLY A 250 24.90 7.86 3.85
N GLN A 251 24.26 7.84 5.03
CA GLN A 251 23.26 6.83 5.38
C GLN A 251 21.83 7.22 5.00
N ARG A 252 20.95 6.22 4.97
CA ARG A 252 19.52 6.46 4.70
C ARG A 252 18.90 7.18 5.90
N ILE A 253 18.05 8.16 5.62
CA ILE A 253 17.37 8.93 6.66
C ILE A 253 16.68 8.06 7.72
N SER A 254 15.98 6.98 7.34
CA SER A 254 15.31 6.10 8.32
C SER A 254 16.31 5.45 9.28
N ALA A 255 17.46 5.01 8.77
CA ALA A 255 18.50 4.40 9.60
C ALA A 255 19.12 5.42 10.57
N VAL A 256 19.29 6.67 10.13
CA VAL A 256 19.80 7.75 10.98
C VAL A 256 18.76 8.12 12.04
N LEU A 257 17.50 8.37 11.67
CA LEU A 257 16.46 8.76 12.64
C LEU A 257 16.18 7.69 13.70
N GLU A 258 16.39 6.42 13.38
CA GLU A 258 16.25 5.30 14.32
C GLU A 258 17.54 5.00 15.11
N MET A 259 18.64 5.74 14.91
CA MET A 259 19.92 5.50 15.60
C MET A 259 19.79 5.59 17.12
N ARG A 260 20.39 4.64 17.83
CA ARG A 260 20.42 4.61 19.31
C ARG A 260 21.83 4.80 19.84
N TRP A 261 21.95 5.40 21.02
CA TRP A 261 23.26 5.57 21.70
C TRP A 261 23.96 4.24 21.98
N SER A 262 23.19 3.18 22.28
CA SER A 262 23.71 1.83 22.51
C SER A 262 24.31 1.15 21.27
N GLU A 263 24.14 1.73 20.08
CA GLU A 263 24.68 1.22 18.82
C GLU A 263 26.03 1.86 18.47
N LEU A 264 26.45 2.86 19.24
CA LEU A 264 27.68 3.61 19.02
C LEU A 264 28.77 3.11 19.95
N ASP A 265 29.81 2.53 19.36
CA ASP A 265 31.08 2.30 20.03
C ASP A 265 31.99 3.50 19.75
N LEU A 266 31.97 4.48 20.65
CA LEU A 266 32.78 5.70 20.50
C LEU A 266 34.28 5.45 20.72
N LYS A 267 34.65 4.36 21.39
CA LYS A 267 36.05 3.99 21.61
C LYS A 267 36.63 3.40 20.33
N GLU A 268 35.92 2.46 19.73
CA GLU A 268 36.30 1.85 18.45
C GLU A 268 35.91 2.73 17.24
N LYS A 269 35.26 3.87 17.48
CA LYS A 269 34.76 4.80 16.45
C LYS A 269 33.87 4.11 15.41
N VAL A 270 32.94 3.27 15.85
CA VAL A 270 32.05 2.50 14.97
C VAL A 270 30.59 2.66 15.40
N TRP A 271 29.72 2.85 14.40
CA TRP A 271 28.29 2.64 14.54
C TRP A 271 27.91 1.24 14.06
N LEU A 272 27.38 0.41 14.96
CA LEU A 272 26.78 -0.88 14.62
C LEU A 272 25.32 -0.67 14.19
N LEU A 273 25.09 -0.49 12.89
CA LEU A 273 23.73 -0.39 12.37
C LEU A 273 23.07 -1.79 12.37
N PRO A 274 21.95 -1.99 13.11
CA PRO A 274 21.31 -3.28 13.16
C PRO A 274 20.53 -3.62 11.88
N ALA A 275 20.29 -4.92 11.67
CA ALA A 275 19.42 -5.45 10.63
C ALA A 275 17.97 -4.95 10.77
N SER A 276 17.18 -5.10 9.70
CA SER A 276 15.77 -4.75 9.71
C SER A 276 15.02 -5.67 10.67
N SER A 277 14.16 -5.08 11.50
CA SER A 277 13.25 -5.79 12.40
C SER A 277 11.89 -5.09 12.44
N GLU A 278 10.94 -5.62 13.21
CA GLU A 278 9.66 -4.95 13.47
C GLU A 278 9.85 -3.59 14.15
N ASP A 279 10.85 -3.49 15.04
CA ASP A 279 11.19 -2.25 15.76
C ASP A 279 12.14 -1.32 14.99
N ARG A 280 12.65 -1.76 13.83
CA ARG A 280 13.70 -1.05 13.08
C ARG A 280 13.52 -1.21 11.57
N HIS A 281 13.18 -0.12 10.91
CA HIS A 281 12.90 -0.07 9.47
C HIS A 281 14.18 0.25 8.67
N THR A 282 15.22 -0.55 8.88
CA THR A 282 16.36 -0.55 7.94
C THR A 282 15.98 -1.32 6.67
N LYS A 283 16.60 -1.00 5.53
CA LYS A 283 16.35 -1.74 4.27
C LYS A 283 17.24 -2.97 4.12
N SER A 284 18.04 -3.31 5.13
CA SER A 284 19.07 -4.36 5.09
C SER A 284 18.65 -5.53 5.98
N PRO A 285 18.72 -6.78 5.49
CA PRO A 285 18.49 -7.97 6.32
C PRO A 285 19.66 -8.27 7.27
N GLU A 286 20.82 -7.64 7.05
CA GLU A 286 22.04 -7.86 7.84
C GLU A 286 22.47 -6.59 8.57
N SER A 287 23.07 -6.77 9.75
CA SER A 287 23.73 -5.69 10.49
C SER A 287 25.03 -5.31 9.79
N ARG A 288 25.45 -4.06 9.98
CA ARG A 288 26.71 -3.56 9.41
C ARG A 288 27.40 -2.60 10.34
N LYS A 289 28.73 -2.66 10.35
CA LYS A 289 29.59 -1.68 11.00
C LYS A 289 29.79 -0.51 10.03
N ILE A 290 29.64 0.71 10.54
CA ILE A 290 29.87 1.95 9.81
C ILE A 290 30.93 2.70 10.61
N PRO A 291 32.15 2.91 10.07
CA PRO A 291 33.15 3.69 10.78
C PRO A 291 32.69 5.15 10.93
N LEU A 292 33.17 5.82 11.98
CA LEU A 292 32.83 7.20 12.30
C LEU A 292 34.08 8.06 12.10
N SER A 293 34.02 8.98 11.13
CA SER A 293 35.07 9.98 10.96
C SER A 293 35.06 10.99 12.10
N ASP A 294 36.16 11.74 12.27
CA ASP A 294 36.24 12.73 13.34
C ASP A 294 35.15 13.80 13.23
N TYR A 295 34.75 14.18 12.01
CA TYR A 295 33.60 15.05 11.78
C TYR A 295 32.31 14.50 12.39
N LEU A 296 32.02 13.21 12.19
CA LEU A 296 30.82 12.57 12.74
C LEU A 296 30.90 12.44 14.27
N LEU A 297 32.08 12.15 14.81
CA LEU A 297 32.30 12.08 16.25
C LEU A 297 32.07 13.43 16.92
N THR A 298 32.52 14.53 16.32
CA THR A 298 32.24 15.89 16.80
C THR A 298 30.73 16.14 16.89
N LEU A 299 29.98 15.83 15.83
CA LEU A 299 28.53 16.00 15.82
C LEU A 299 27.81 15.12 16.84
N LEU A 300 28.28 13.89 17.07
CA LEU A 300 27.72 12.99 18.07
C LEU A 300 27.98 13.49 19.50
N ASN A 301 29.17 14.03 19.76
CA ASN A 301 29.51 14.63 21.06
C ASN A 301 28.67 15.89 21.34
N GLU A 302 28.49 16.75 20.34
CA GLU A 302 27.59 17.90 20.44
C GLU A 302 26.16 17.44 20.70
N GLN A 303 25.67 16.47 19.92
CA GLN A 303 24.33 15.93 20.07
C GLN A 303 24.06 15.35 21.45
N ARG A 304 25.08 14.74 22.10
CA ARG A 304 24.95 14.21 23.46
C ARG A 304 24.60 15.29 24.48
N THR A 305 24.98 16.54 24.24
CA THR A 305 24.64 17.69 25.08
C THR A 305 23.29 18.32 24.72
N ASN A 306 22.82 18.14 23.49
CA ASN A 306 21.54 18.67 23.00
C ASN A 306 20.31 17.86 23.45
N VAL A 307 20.48 16.64 23.97
CA VAL A 307 19.38 15.76 24.39
C VAL A 307 19.55 15.25 25.82
N PRO A 308 18.45 14.98 26.56
CA PRO A 308 18.52 14.37 27.88
C PRO A 308 19.31 13.05 27.89
N SER A 309 20.19 12.88 28.88
CA SER A 309 21.09 11.71 29.00
C SER A 309 20.37 10.35 29.05
N LYS A 310 19.12 10.34 29.55
CA LYS A 310 18.25 9.16 29.66
C LYS A 310 17.61 8.71 28.33
N TRP A 311 17.66 9.54 27.30
CA TRP A 311 17.05 9.21 26.01
C TRP A 311 17.87 8.17 25.26
N LYS A 312 17.16 7.25 24.61
CA LYS A 312 17.75 6.12 23.89
C LYS A 312 18.15 6.53 22.47
N LEU A 313 17.37 7.41 21.84
CA LEU A 313 17.62 7.85 20.47
C LEU A 313 18.68 8.94 20.40
N VAL A 314 19.48 8.90 19.33
CA VAL A 314 20.44 9.96 19.01
C VAL A 314 19.71 11.15 18.39
N TRP A 315 18.71 10.89 17.53
CA TRP A 315 17.96 11.92 16.78
C TRP A 315 16.45 11.85 17.06
N PRO A 316 16.02 12.16 18.30
CA PRO A 316 14.64 12.08 18.75
C PRO A 316 13.76 13.21 18.18
N GLN A 317 12.45 13.12 18.35
CA GLN A 317 11.54 14.27 18.24
C GLN A 317 11.87 15.31 19.32
N LEU A 318 11.60 16.59 19.01
CA LEU A 318 12.05 17.74 19.80
C LEU A 318 11.79 17.62 21.31
N THR A 319 10.63 17.11 21.70
CA THR A 319 10.18 17.08 23.10
C THR A 319 10.02 15.68 23.68
N VAL A 320 10.32 14.63 22.90
CA VAL A 320 10.05 13.25 23.31
C VAL A 320 11.01 12.26 22.65
N ASP A 321 11.43 11.24 23.40
CA ASP A 321 12.28 10.13 22.93
C ASP A 321 11.51 9.17 22.00
N LYS A 322 11.07 9.70 20.86
CA LYS A 322 10.42 8.98 19.75
C LYS A 322 11.14 9.29 18.45
N VAL A 323 11.12 8.33 17.53
CA VAL A 323 11.72 8.47 16.20
C VAL A 323 11.02 9.61 15.46
N GLN A 324 11.79 10.48 14.81
CA GLN A 324 11.24 11.53 13.97
C GLN A 324 10.66 10.96 12.67
N GLU A 325 9.61 11.61 12.15
CA GLU A 325 9.10 11.29 10.82
C GLU A 325 10.00 11.89 9.73
N PRO A 326 10.40 11.13 8.69
CA PRO A 326 11.14 11.70 7.55
C PRO A 326 10.43 12.87 6.87
N ALA A 327 9.10 12.97 7.02
CA ALA A 327 8.31 14.12 6.56
C ALA A 327 8.63 15.41 7.33
N ALA A 328 8.93 15.32 8.62
CA ALA A 328 9.32 16.47 9.45
C ALA A 328 10.66 17.05 8.96
N VAL A 329 11.65 16.20 8.69
CA VAL A 329 12.95 16.63 8.13
C VAL A 329 12.77 17.26 6.74
N ARG A 330 11.90 16.71 5.89
CA ARG A 330 11.54 17.34 4.60
C ARG A 330 10.90 18.71 4.78
N ALA A 331 10.02 18.87 5.76
CA ALA A 331 9.39 20.15 6.06
C ALA A 331 10.40 21.17 6.61
N LEU A 332 11.34 20.72 7.46
CA LEU A 332 12.43 21.54 7.97
C LEU A 332 13.29 22.12 6.84
N ILE A 333 13.74 21.28 5.91
CA ILE A 333 14.50 21.70 4.72
C ILE A 333 13.66 22.69 3.90
N LYS A 334 12.41 22.33 3.60
CA LYS A 334 11.50 23.15 2.78
C LYS A 334 11.27 24.55 3.36
N ARG A 335 11.22 24.69 4.69
CA ARG A 335 10.93 25.96 5.38
C ARG A 335 12.14 26.89 5.45
N ASN A 336 13.35 26.34 5.55
CA ASN A 336 14.56 27.12 5.80
C ASN A 336 15.43 27.35 4.56
N LEU A 337 15.21 26.60 3.47
CA LEU A 337 15.94 26.86 2.24
C LEU A 337 15.59 28.23 1.64
N PRO A 338 16.59 29.00 1.16
CA PRO A 338 16.36 30.21 0.40
C PRO A 338 15.46 29.96 -0.81
N ALA A 339 14.67 30.97 -1.21
CA ALA A 339 13.71 30.84 -2.32
C ALA A 339 14.38 30.43 -3.65
N ASP A 340 15.58 30.96 -3.90
CA ASP A 340 16.37 30.69 -5.11
C ASP A 340 17.25 29.43 -5.02
N PHE A 341 17.23 28.74 -3.88
CA PHE A 341 17.98 27.50 -3.71
C PHE A 341 17.17 26.31 -4.24
N GLU A 342 17.74 25.56 -5.20
CA GLU A 342 17.05 24.41 -5.78
C GLU A 342 16.69 23.38 -4.69
N ARG A 343 15.39 23.10 -4.56
CA ARG A 343 14.85 22.20 -3.54
C ARG A 343 15.50 20.82 -3.62
N PHE A 344 15.76 20.24 -2.45
CA PHE A 344 16.22 18.87 -2.31
C PHE A 344 15.51 18.16 -1.16
N SER A 345 15.61 16.84 -1.14
CA SER A 345 15.11 15.96 -0.08
C SER A 345 16.27 15.35 0.71
N PRO A 346 16.03 14.79 1.90
CA PRO A 346 17.09 14.12 2.67
C PRO A 346 17.79 12.98 1.91
N HIS A 347 17.13 12.34 0.94
CA HIS A 347 17.78 11.33 0.10
C HIS A 347 18.85 11.97 -0.81
N ASP A 348 18.63 13.20 -1.25
CA ASP A 348 19.58 13.88 -2.14
C ASP A 348 20.88 14.22 -1.39
N LEU A 349 20.88 14.33 -0.06
CA LEU A 349 22.12 14.43 0.74
C LEU A 349 22.98 13.18 0.62
N ARG A 350 22.36 11.98 0.67
CA ARG A 350 23.07 10.72 0.42
C ARG A 350 23.57 10.61 -1.03
N ARG A 351 22.82 11.10 -2.02
CA ARG A 351 23.31 11.14 -3.42
C ARG A 351 24.46 12.13 -3.57
N THR A 352 24.40 13.23 -2.83
CA THR A 352 25.47 14.22 -2.75
C THR A 352 26.73 13.60 -2.18
N PHE A 353 26.66 12.87 -1.06
CA PHE A 353 27.78 12.10 -0.53
C PHE A 353 28.43 11.22 -1.63
N ILE A 354 27.65 10.36 -2.29
CA ILE A 354 28.16 9.46 -3.34
C ILE A 354 28.82 10.24 -4.48
N SER A 355 28.10 11.25 -5.00
CA SER A 355 28.55 12.00 -6.19
C SER A 355 29.77 12.85 -5.90
N ARG A 356 29.81 13.53 -4.74
CA ARG A 356 30.92 14.42 -4.37
C ARG A 356 32.16 13.63 -3.94
N CYS A 357 32.00 12.50 -3.22
CA CYS A 357 33.12 11.61 -2.93
C CYS A 357 33.73 11.05 -4.22
N SER A 358 32.91 10.70 -5.20
CA SER A 358 33.40 10.26 -6.51
C SER A 358 34.12 11.38 -7.26
N GLU A 359 33.58 12.61 -7.25
CA GLU A 359 34.22 13.79 -7.83
C GLU A 359 35.57 14.13 -7.16
N MET A 360 35.72 13.83 -5.87
CA MET A 360 36.98 13.93 -5.12
C MET A 360 38.00 12.84 -5.48
N GLY A 361 37.66 11.88 -6.35
CA GLY A 361 38.55 10.78 -6.74
C GLY A 361 38.68 9.66 -5.72
N LEU A 362 37.75 9.57 -4.76
CA LEU A 362 37.76 8.51 -3.75
C LEU A 362 37.31 7.16 -4.36
N ASP A 363 37.80 6.07 -3.79
CA ASP A 363 37.54 4.72 -4.31
C ASP A 363 36.04 4.40 -4.36
N ILE A 364 35.55 3.99 -5.53
CA ILE A 364 34.13 3.78 -5.77
C ILE A 364 33.59 2.58 -4.99
N VAL A 365 34.41 1.54 -4.79
CA VAL A 365 34.00 0.35 -4.03
C VAL A 365 33.82 0.72 -2.56
N ALA A 366 34.74 1.50 -2.01
CA ALA A 366 34.66 2.05 -0.66
C ALA A 366 33.42 2.95 -0.49
N ILE A 367 33.14 3.87 -1.42
CA ILE A 367 31.93 4.71 -1.40
C ILE A 367 30.67 3.85 -1.37
N GLU A 368 30.55 2.87 -2.28
CA GLU A 368 29.40 1.98 -2.40
C GLU A 368 29.21 1.13 -1.13
N LYS A 369 30.31 0.65 -0.54
CA LYS A 369 30.31 -0.08 0.75
C LYS A 369 29.91 0.82 1.92
N THR A 370 30.41 2.06 2.00
CA THR A 370 30.04 3.04 3.03
C THR A 370 28.53 3.24 3.07
N VAL A 371 27.92 3.42 1.90
CA VAL A 371 26.48 3.62 1.82
C VAL A 371 25.69 2.31 1.97
N GLY A 372 26.35 1.15 1.98
CA GLY A 372 25.73 -0.16 2.13
C GLY A 372 25.00 -0.64 0.86
N HIS A 373 25.57 -0.34 -0.31
CA HIS A 373 25.15 -0.93 -1.57
C HIS A 373 25.82 -2.30 -1.77
N GLN A 374 25.10 -3.20 -2.44
CA GLN A 374 25.69 -4.47 -2.88
C GLN A 374 26.52 -4.21 -4.14
N LEU A 375 27.70 -4.82 -4.20
CA LEU A 375 28.52 -4.79 -5.42
C LEU A 375 27.79 -5.51 -6.57
N PRO A 376 27.98 -5.09 -7.82
CA PRO A 376 27.30 -5.70 -8.96
C PRO A 376 27.91 -7.06 -9.36
N GLY A 377 27.08 -7.94 -9.92
CA GLY A 377 27.52 -9.16 -10.61
C GLY A 377 28.29 -10.15 -9.73
N MET A 378 29.33 -10.76 -10.30
CA MET A 378 30.18 -11.76 -9.64
C MET A 378 31.01 -11.19 -8.48
N LEU A 379 31.29 -9.88 -8.48
CA LEU A 379 31.98 -9.23 -7.37
C LEU A 379 31.24 -9.45 -6.05
N ARG A 380 29.90 -9.46 -6.06
CA ARG A 380 29.11 -9.77 -4.86
C ARG A 380 29.36 -11.17 -4.31
N VAL A 381 29.61 -12.15 -5.18
CA VAL A 381 29.73 -13.56 -4.80
C VAL A 381 31.10 -13.85 -4.20
N TYR A 382 32.16 -13.27 -4.75
CA TYR A 382 33.54 -13.56 -4.33
C TYR A 382 34.14 -12.56 -3.36
N ASN A 383 33.61 -11.33 -3.31
CA ASN A 383 34.20 -10.26 -2.50
C ASN A 383 33.50 -10.14 -1.13
N HIS A 384 34.04 -10.89 -0.17
CA HIS A 384 33.60 -10.87 1.23
C HIS A 384 34.31 -9.80 2.08
N HIS A 385 35.18 -8.97 1.49
CA HIS A 385 35.83 -7.89 2.23
C HIS A 385 34.79 -6.84 2.67
N ASN A 386 34.87 -6.44 3.94
CA ASN A 386 34.00 -5.44 4.55
C ASN A 386 34.44 -3.99 4.28
N TYR A 387 35.69 -3.75 3.84
CA TYR A 387 36.23 -2.44 3.48
C TYR A 387 36.19 -1.40 4.61
N LEU A 388 36.33 -1.79 5.88
CA LEU A 388 36.12 -0.82 6.98
C LEU A 388 37.15 0.32 6.97
N ASP A 389 38.41 0.03 6.67
CA ASP A 389 39.47 1.05 6.64
C ASP A 389 39.32 1.99 5.44
N GLU A 390 38.90 1.46 4.29
CA GLU A 390 38.62 2.25 3.09
C GLU A 390 37.35 3.08 3.27
N GLN A 391 36.30 2.53 3.89
CA GLN A 391 35.10 3.28 4.27
C GLN A 391 35.45 4.44 5.22
N LEU A 392 36.30 4.20 6.22
CA LEU A 392 36.78 5.23 7.14
C LEU A 392 37.55 6.31 6.37
N SER A 393 38.46 5.92 5.48
CA SER A 393 39.22 6.85 4.65
C SER A 393 38.31 7.76 3.82
N VAL A 394 37.24 7.20 3.22
CA VAL A 394 36.22 7.98 2.50
C VAL A 394 35.51 8.97 3.42
N LEU A 395 35.05 8.51 4.59
CA LEU A 395 34.31 9.33 5.54
C LEU A 395 35.17 10.42 6.18
N GLN A 396 36.47 10.16 6.35
CA GLN A 396 37.43 11.11 6.88
C GLN A 396 37.68 12.23 5.87
N ALA A 397 38.05 11.87 4.63
CA ALA A 397 38.24 12.85 3.55
C ALA A 397 36.98 13.68 3.28
N TRP A 398 35.79 13.04 3.34
CA TRP A 398 34.52 13.75 3.21
C TRP A 398 34.26 14.71 4.37
N GLY A 399 34.50 14.28 5.61
CA GLY A 399 34.36 15.11 6.81
C GLY A 399 35.26 16.34 6.78
N GLU A 400 36.53 16.16 6.42
CA GLU A 400 37.49 17.26 6.24
C GLU A 400 37.02 18.23 5.15
N LYS A 401 36.53 17.69 4.01
CA LYS A 401 35.98 18.54 2.94
C LYS A 401 34.79 19.36 3.43
N LEU A 402 33.84 18.76 4.16
CA LEU A 402 32.71 19.49 4.74
C LEU A 402 33.18 20.59 5.70
N GLN A 403 34.16 20.32 6.56
CA GLN A 403 34.74 21.33 7.46
C GLN A 403 35.35 22.50 6.68
N THR A 404 36.11 22.23 5.60
CA THR A 404 36.70 23.30 4.77
C THR A 404 35.66 24.20 4.11
N LEU A 405 34.45 23.70 3.85
CA LEU A 405 33.37 24.48 3.25
C LEU A 405 32.64 25.35 4.29
N THR A 406 32.71 25.00 5.57
CA THR A 406 32.08 25.75 6.66
C THR A 406 32.93 26.96 7.09
N ILE A 407 34.24 26.93 6.87
CA ILE A 407 35.17 27.98 7.30
C ILE A 407 35.19 29.12 6.26
N GLU A 408 34.77 30.33 6.65
CA GLU A 408 34.67 31.47 5.73
C GLU A 408 36.02 32.11 5.34
N ASN A 409 37.13 31.86 6.05
CA ASN A 409 38.39 32.61 5.84
C ASN A 409 39.66 31.81 6.16
N VAL A 410 40.15 30.95 5.25
CA VAL A 410 41.55 30.49 5.32
C VAL A 410 42.18 30.59 3.94
N VAL A 411 43.15 31.51 3.80
CA VAL A 411 44.10 31.52 2.68
C VAL A 411 45.13 30.43 2.97
N PRO A 412 45.32 29.43 2.09
CA PRO A 412 46.39 28.45 2.25
C PRO A 412 47.74 29.18 2.21
N LEU A 413 48.53 29.09 3.28
CA LEU A 413 49.92 29.51 3.23
C LEU A 413 50.65 28.55 2.27
N SER A 414 51.07 29.07 1.12
CA SER A 414 51.92 28.32 0.18
C SER A 414 53.23 27.98 0.90
N GLN A 415 53.51 26.69 1.08
CA GLN A 415 54.82 26.27 1.59
C GLN A 415 55.89 26.70 0.57
N PRO A 416 56.98 27.36 1.01
CA PRO A 416 58.07 27.67 0.12
C PRO A 416 58.67 26.35 -0.38
N LYS A 417 58.80 26.22 -1.70
CA LYS A 417 59.59 25.14 -2.30
C LYS A 417 60.99 25.24 -1.71
N LEU A 418 61.38 24.23 -0.94
CA LEU A 418 62.78 23.99 -0.60
C LEU A 418 63.53 23.82 -1.94
N ALA A 419 64.47 24.72 -2.18
CA ALA A 419 65.36 24.72 -3.34
C ALA A 419 66.41 23.62 -3.20
#